data_AF-A0A0V1A8A3-F1
#
_entry.id   AF-A0A0V1A8A3-F1
#
_cell.length_a   1.000
_cell.length_b   1.000
_cell.length_c   1.000
_cell.angle_alpha   90.00
_cell.angle_beta   90.00
_cell.angle_gamma   90.00
#
_symmetry.space_group_name_H-M   'P 1'
#
loop_
_entity.id
_entity.type
_entity.pdbx_description
1 polymer ?
#
loop_
_entity_poly.entity_id
_entity_poly.type
_entity_poly.pdbx_seq_one_letter_code
_entity_poly.pdbx_strand_id
1 'polypeptide(L)'
;LLPSCFAFNRMGQCLLKPRNSESRSTPERRAPVQTGTFVSDALALHSQRLRFLGLDVKNLILETLSAIRHLVNNDQELPSSMLKLNLIAENEEGWLLIVKTMIESIPLENPLGPVVITLFLDESPLPTKESVRKLLSQLDVSYPNFMAILPSYWHRNLSLVLGCIAEKLAGPYSVAVFQGIVIDYLLNNLHRIDDPLVILFSLIALEKFASTCECKLSICNRLASLDSNPLLMLEGWLNDDNFCKREVGFCAQWALDNVFVANGRVLSYLRFNTDGINVMLNHNDVSEYLKLSPDGLEARSDVSSFESVRCTFQVSEGVWYYEALIVTSGVMQIGWATKNSKFLNLEGYGIGDDEFSVSYDGCRQLIWHNANSVSNNHPQWKPGF
;
A
#
# COMPACT_ATOMS: atom_id res chain seq x y z
N LEU A 1 -10.17 -5.63 -31.40
CA LEU A 1 -11.13 -6.05 -30.36
C LEU A 1 -10.62 -5.47 -29.06
N LEU A 2 -11.16 -4.36 -28.59
CA LEU A 2 -10.55 -3.64 -27.48
C LEU A 2 -11.67 -3.13 -26.55
N PRO A 3 -11.96 -3.76 -25.41
CA PRO A 3 -12.55 -3.07 -24.27
C PRO A 3 -11.55 -2.10 -23.61
N SER A 4 -12.08 -1.03 -23.02
CA SER A 4 -11.33 -0.14 -22.14
C SER A 4 -10.94 -0.89 -20.88
N CYS A 5 -9.68 -0.76 -20.46
CA CYS A 5 -9.15 -1.52 -19.35
C CYS A 5 -8.30 -0.59 -18.45
N PHE A 6 -8.32 -0.85 -17.14
CA PHE A 6 -7.51 -0.16 -16.13
C PHE A 6 -6.64 -1.16 -15.40
N ALA A 7 -5.38 -0.82 -15.20
CA ALA A 7 -4.44 -1.62 -14.43
C ALA A 7 -3.75 -0.70 -13.41
N PHE A 8 -3.65 -1.11 -12.15
CA PHE A 8 -3.12 -0.31 -11.04
C PHE A 8 -1.92 -1.01 -10.44
N ASN A 9 -0.80 -0.30 -10.25
CA ASN A 9 0.40 -0.90 -9.64
C ASN A 9 0.74 -0.27 -8.29
N ARG A 10 1.22 -1.10 -7.37
CA ARG A 10 2.27 -0.67 -6.46
C ARG A 10 3.38 -1.71 -6.26
N MET A 11 4.09 -1.98 -7.35
CA MET A 11 5.35 -2.70 -7.55
C MET A 11 5.79 -3.57 -6.35
N GLY A 12 5.54 -4.88 -6.45
CA GLY A 12 6.24 -5.91 -5.69
C GLY A 12 6.65 -7.06 -6.61
N GLN A 13 7.72 -7.78 -6.24
CA GLN A 13 8.05 -9.12 -6.78
C GLN A 13 7.97 -10.17 -5.67
N CYS A 14 7.68 -11.42 -6.06
CA CYS A 14 7.79 -12.60 -5.21
C CYS A 14 8.57 -13.69 -5.96
N LEU A 15 9.60 -14.26 -5.34
CA LEU A 15 10.34 -15.42 -5.84
C LEU A 15 10.15 -16.64 -4.92
N LEU A 16 9.71 -17.76 -5.50
CA LEU A 16 9.76 -19.10 -4.90
C LEU A 16 11.15 -19.72 -5.11
N LYS A 17 11.80 -20.18 -4.02
CA LYS A 17 12.90 -21.16 -4.10
C LYS A 17 12.58 -22.40 -3.25
N PRO A 18 12.95 -23.61 -3.71
CA PRO A 18 12.62 -24.85 -3.04
C PRO A 18 13.47 -25.11 -1.78
N ARG A 19 12.85 -25.80 -0.81
CA ARG A 19 13.46 -26.32 0.42
C ARG A 19 14.53 -27.37 0.10
N ASN A 20 15.63 -27.34 0.85
CA ASN A 20 16.35 -28.55 1.25
C ASN A 20 16.70 -28.47 2.74
N SER A 21 16.46 -29.60 3.41
CA SER A 21 16.64 -29.87 4.82
C SER A 21 18.11 -30.08 5.19
N GLU A 22 18.53 -29.66 6.38
CA GLU A 22 19.26 -30.52 7.32
C GLU A 22 19.33 -29.91 8.73
N SER A 23 19.17 -30.78 9.72
CA SER A 23 19.07 -30.54 11.16
C SER A 23 20.43 -30.49 11.86
N ARG A 24 20.54 -29.73 12.97
CA ARG A 24 21.29 -30.11 14.20
C ARG A 24 21.02 -29.16 15.37
N SER A 25 21.14 -29.69 16.59
CA SER A 25 20.51 -29.27 17.85
C SER A 25 21.49 -28.71 18.91
N THR A 26 21.08 -27.61 19.60
CA THR A 26 21.22 -27.21 21.05
C THR A 26 22.61 -27.17 21.75
N PRO A 27 22.82 -26.50 22.93
CA PRO A 27 21.90 -25.82 23.86
C PRO A 27 22.34 -24.43 24.41
N GLU A 28 21.43 -23.85 25.22
CA GLU A 28 21.38 -22.55 25.91
C GLU A 28 22.50 -22.21 26.91
N ARG A 29 22.74 -20.89 27.13
CA ARG A 29 23.02 -20.29 28.46
C ARG A 29 22.42 -18.89 28.59
N ARG A 30 21.58 -18.71 29.62
CA ARG A 30 21.04 -17.41 30.08
C ARG A 30 22.00 -16.71 31.05
N ALA A 31 22.11 -15.40 30.96
CA ALA A 31 22.40 -14.52 32.10
C ALA A 31 21.78 -13.12 31.86
N PRO A 32 21.41 -12.37 32.92
CA PRO A 32 20.35 -11.35 32.87
C PRO A 32 20.92 -9.92 32.94
N VAL A 33 20.42 -8.96 32.15
CA VAL A 33 20.74 -7.53 32.40
C VAL A 33 19.61 -6.57 32.01
N GLN A 34 19.06 -5.97 33.07
CA GLN A 34 18.65 -4.57 33.30
C GLN A 34 18.05 -3.73 32.16
N THR A 35 16.83 -3.29 32.43
CA THR A 35 15.95 -2.41 31.67
C THR A 35 16.37 -0.94 31.73
N GLY A 36 16.30 -0.27 30.57
CA GLY A 36 15.82 1.11 30.45
C GLY A 36 16.87 2.21 30.52
N THR A 37 17.47 2.55 29.36
CA THR A 37 17.94 3.91 28.92
C THR A 37 18.94 3.85 27.74
N PHE A 38 19.54 2.69 27.46
CA PHE A 38 20.66 2.56 26.50
C PHE A 38 20.29 2.48 25.00
N VAL A 39 19.01 2.30 24.63
CA VAL A 39 18.63 1.87 23.26
C VAL A 39 18.63 3.02 22.24
N SER A 40 18.32 4.25 22.66
CA SER A 40 18.38 5.45 21.81
C SER A 40 19.81 5.73 21.30
N ASP A 41 20.80 5.51 22.16
CA ASP A 41 22.21 5.79 21.84
C ASP A 41 22.82 4.76 20.87
N ALA A 42 22.32 3.52 20.90
CA ALA A 42 22.82 2.44 20.03
C ALA A 42 22.50 2.69 18.55
N LEU A 43 21.27 3.12 18.23
CA LEU A 43 20.85 3.41 16.86
C LEU A 43 21.54 4.67 16.32
N ALA A 44 21.70 5.69 17.16
CA ALA A 44 22.45 6.89 16.83
C ALA A 44 23.93 6.58 16.54
N LEU A 45 24.56 5.73 17.36
CA LEU A 45 25.93 5.27 17.15
C LEU A 45 26.06 4.41 15.88
N HIS A 46 25.08 3.54 15.60
CA HIS A 46 25.04 2.75 14.37
C HIS A 46 24.92 3.66 13.13
N SER A 47 24.02 4.63 13.16
CA SER A 47 23.88 5.66 12.12
C SER A 47 25.17 6.45 11.91
N GLN A 48 25.87 6.82 12.99
CA GLN A 48 27.15 7.52 12.89
C GLN A 48 28.25 6.65 12.27
N ARG A 49 28.31 5.35 12.62
CA ARG A 49 29.24 4.39 12.02
C ARG A 49 28.97 4.18 10.54
N LEU A 50 27.71 4.03 10.14
CA LEU A 50 27.33 3.91 8.73
C LEU A 50 27.68 5.18 7.94
N ARG A 51 27.41 6.36 8.49
CA ARG A 51 27.83 7.64 7.89
C ARG A 51 29.34 7.75 7.73
N PHE A 52 30.11 7.27 8.71
CA PHE A 52 31.57 7.19 8.60
C PHE A 52 32.02 6.26 7.47
N LEU A 53 31.25 5.20 7.17
CA LEU A 53 31.47 4.30 6.04
C LEU A 53 30.89 4.83 4.71
N GLY A 54 30.40 6.06 4.66
CA GLY A 54 29.79 6.66 3.47
C GLY A 54 28.38 6.13 3.15
N LEU A 55 27.72 5.45 4.09
CA LEU A 55 26.38 4.90 3.96
C LEU A 55 25.38 5.76 4.75
N ASP A 56 25.00 6.91 4.20
CA ASP A 56 23.91 7.72 4.76
C ASP A 56 22.55 7.16 4.33
N VAL A 57 21.87 6.50 5.27
CA VAL A 57 20.56 5.85 5.07
C VAL A 57 19.53 6.82 4.49
N LYS A 58 19.49 8.07 4.95
CA LYS A 58 18.52 9.05 4.46
C LYS A 58 18.77 9.38 2.99
N ASN A 59 20.03 9.57 2.61
CA ASN A 59 20.39 9.84 1.22
C ASN A 59 20.10 8.63 0.33
N LEU A 60 20.39 7.41 0.79
CA LEU A 60 20.06 6.18 0.05
C LEU A 60 18.54 6.03 -0.18
N ILE A 61 17.70 6.39 0.79
CA ILE A 61 16.23 6.39 0.63
C ILE A 61 15.81 7.41 -0.44
N LEU A 62 16.34 8.63 -0.40
CA LEU A 62 16.00 9.68 -1.36
C LEU A 62 16.52 9.37 -2.77
N GLU A 63 17.70 8.78 -2.89
CA GLU A 63 18.25 8.28 -4.16
C GLU A 63 17.35 7.19 -4.74
N THR A 64 16.90 6.24 -3.91
CA THR A 64 15.96 5.19 -4.32
C THR A 64 14.64 5.79 -4.80
N LEU A 65 14.10 6.78 -4.08
CA LEU A 65 12.89 7.50 -4.46
C LEU A 65 13.02 8.22 -5.81
N SER A 66 14.21 8.75 -6.13
CA SER A 66 14.48 9.35 -7.43
C SER A 66 14.61 8.29 -8.53
N ALA A 67 15.22 7.14 -8.24
CA ALA A 67 15.47 6.09 -9.21
C ALA A 67 14.23 5.24 -9.53
N ILE A 68 13.31 5.06 -8.58
CA ILE A 68 12.17 4.14 -8.71
C ILE A 68 11.21 4.53 -9.85
N ARG A 69 11.19 5.80 -10.26
CA ARG A 69 10.44 6.25 -11.45
C ARG A 69 10.89 5.54 -12.73
N HIS A 70 12.16 5.14 -12.79
CA HIS A 70 12.77 4.49 -13.94
C HIS A 70 12.80 2.95 -13.83
N LEU A 71 12.33 2.40 -12.70
CA LEU A 71 12.02 0.98 -12.58
C LEU A 71 10.70 0.73 -13.30
N VAL A 72 10.83 0.27 -14.53
CA VAL A 72 9.75 0.16 -15.51
C VAL A 72 9.41 -1.32 -15.68
N ASN A 73 10.42 -2.19 -15.81
CA ASN A 73 10.24 -3.63 -16.03
C ASN A 73 10.67 -4.48 -14.83
N ASN A 74 9.99 -5.60 -14.65
CA ASN A 74 10.30 -6.61 -13.64
C ASN A 74 11.71 -7.23 -13.79
N ASP A 75 12.26 -7.24 -14.99
CA ASP A 75 13.62 -7.76 -15.24
C ASP A 75 14.74 -6.74 -14.96
N GLN A 76 14.41 -5.50 -14.59
CA GLN A 76 15.42 -4.50 -14.26
C GLN A 76 15.99 -4.72 -12.86
N GLU A 77 17.32 -4.62 -12.75
CA GLU A 77 18.00 -4.66 -11.46
C GLU A 77 17.54 -3.52 -10.54
N LEU A 78 17.41 -3.83 -9.25
CA LEU A 78 17.10 -2.83 -8.23
C LEU A 78 18.15 -1.71 -8.23
N PRO A 79 17.76 -0.45 -7.95
CA PRO A 79 18.67 0.66 -7.81
C PRO A 79 19.80 0.32 -6.83
N SER A 80 21.02 0.74 -7.15
CA SER A 80 22.19 0.49 -6.28
C SER A 80 21.99 1.00 -4.85
N SER A 81 21.21 2.07 -4.67
CA SER A 81 20.82 2.59 -3.37
C SER A 81 19.93 1.62 -2.58
N MET A 82 19.00 0.94 -3.25
CA MET A 82 18.14 -0.09 -2.65
C MET A 82 18.94 -1.33 -2.27
N LEU A 83 19.86 -1.79 -3.12
CA LEU A 83 20.75 -2.91 -2.81
C LEU A 83 21.59 -2.63 -1.54
N LYS A 84 22.12 -1.41 -1.39
CA LYS A 84 22.83 -0.99 -0.17
C LYS A 84 21.91 -0.97 1.06
N LEU A 85 20.67 -0.50 0.93
CA LEU A 85 19.69 -0.54 2.02
C LEU A 85 19.41 -1.98 2.46
N ASN A 86 19.23 -2.91 1.50
CA ASN A 86 19.00 -4.32 1.80
C ASN A 86 20.19 -4.96 2.54
N LEU A 87 21.43 -4.63 2.15
CA LEU A 87 22.64 -5.08 2.86
C LEU A 87 22.68 -4.58 4.31
N ILE A 88 22.30 -3.31 4.55
CA ILE A 88 22.23 -2.76 5.91
C ILE A 88 21.13 -3.48 6.71
N ALA A 89 20.01 -3.82 6.07
CA ALA A 89 18.87 -4.49 6.67
C ALA A 89 19.08 -5.98 7.01
N GLU A 90 20.23 -6.58 6.65
CA GLU A 90 20.55 -7.97 6.99
C GLU A 90 20.63 -8.22 8.52
N ASN A 91 20.81 -7.17 9.31
CA ASN A 91 20.76 -7.23 10.76
C ASN A 91 19.61 -6.36 11.33
N GLU A 92 19.14 -6.71 12.53
CA GLU A 92 17.98 -6.07 13.15
C GLU A 92 18.15 -4.56 13.36
N GLU A 93 19.31 -4.10 13.82
CA GLU A 93 19.57 -2.67 14.08
C GLU A 93 19.53 -1.85 12.79
N GLY A 94 20.10 -2.39 11.71
CA GLY A 94 20.06 -1.77 10.39
C GLY A 94 18.64 -1.69 9.84
N TRP A 95 17.85 -2.77 9.97
CA TRP A 95 16.43 -2.77 9.57
C TRP A 95 15.63 -1.72 10.35
N LEU A 96 15.79 -1.66 11.67
CA LEU A 96 15.13 -0.67 12.53
C LEU A 96 15.49 0.77 12.13
N LEU A 97 16.78 1.03 11.88
CA LEU A 97 17.26 2.33 11.44
C LEU A 97 16.64 2.75 10.12
N ILE A 98 16.59 1.85 9.13
CA ILE A 98 16.04 2.16 7.81
C ILE A 98 14.55 2.45 7.91
N VAL A 99 13.77 1.58 8.56
CA VAL A 99 12.31 1.75 8.67
C VAL A 99 11.97 3.04 9.42
N LYS A 100 12.66 3.33 10.52
CA LYS A 100 12.49 4.61 11.25
C LYS A 100 12.83 5.81 10.36
N THR A 101 13.94 5.75 9.63
CA THR A 101 14.34 6.84 8.73
C THR A 101 13.34 7.04 7.59
N MET A 102 12.75 5.96 7.04
CA MET A 102 11.68 6.05 6.04
C MET A 102 10.44 6.74 6.59
N ILE A 103 10.02 6.40 7.81
CA ILE A 103 8.89 7.04 8.49
C ILE A 103 9.14 8.55 8.65
N GLU A 104 10.37 8.92 9.02
CA GLU A 104 10.76 10.30 9.32
C GLU A 104 11.12 11.16 8.09
N SER A 105 11.38 10.55 6.92
CA SER A 105 11.99 11.25 5.78
C SER A 105 11.17 11.27 4.49
N ILE A 106 10.20 10.36 4.31
CA ILE A 106 9.45 10.27 3.05
C ILE A 106 8.31 11.31 3.02
N PRO A 107 8.32 12.27 2.07
CA PRO A 107 7.34 13.36 2.01
C PRO A 107 5.96 12.88 1.54
N LEU A 108 4.90 13.60 1.92
CA LEU A 108 3.50 13.29 1.56
C LEU A 108 3.20 13.51 0.08
N GLU A 109 3.83 14.52 -0.49
CA GLU A 109 3.55 15.04 -1.82
C GLU A 109 4.16 14.17 -2.93
N ASN A 110 5.06 13.24 -2.57
CA ASN A 110 5.69 12.36 -3.53
C ASN A 110 4.81 11.12 -3.78
N PRO A 111 4.24 10.95 -4.99
CA PRO A 111 3.34 9.83 -5.31
C PRO A 111 4.02 8.46 -5.26
N LEU A 112 5.35 8.42 -5.38
CA LEU A 112 6.15 7.20 -5.32
C LEU A 112 6.72 6.93 -3.93
N GLY A 113 6.58 7.86 -2.98
CA GLY A 113 7.03 7.69 -1.60
C GLY A 113 6.51 6.40 -0.97
N PRO A 114 5.20 6.12 -1.07
CA PRO A 114 4.67 4.86 -0.61
C PRO A 114 5.21 3.60 -1.32
N VAL A 115 5.57 3.69 -2.61
CA VAL A 115 6.17 2.57 -3.38
C VAL A 115 7.53 2.19 -2.81
N VAL A 116 8.35 3.18 -2.43
CA VAL A 116 9.68 2.92 -1.85
C VAL A 116 9.61 2.15 -0.53
N ILE A 117 8.65 2.51 0.34
CA ILE A 117 8.45 1.80 1.61
C ILE A 117 8.04 0.35 1.35
N THR A 118 7.06 0.14 0.47
CA THR A 118 6.59 -1.19 0.09
C THR A 118 7.71 -2.02 -0.53
N LEU A 119 8.41 -1.50 -1.54
CA LEU A 119 9.51 -2.20 -2.22
C LEU A 119 10.63 -2.58 -1.25
N PHE A 120 11.04 -1.67 -0.36
CA PHE A 120 12.07 -2.00 0.62
C PHE A 120 11.59 -3.10 1.56
N LEU A 121 10.37 -2.98 2.11
CA LEU A 121 9.85 -4.00 3.01
C LEU A 121 9.77 -5.34 2.28
N ASP A 122 9.30 -5.37 1.04
CA ASP A 122 9.18 -6.54 0.15
C ASP A 122 10.51 -7.26 -0.06
N GLU A 123 11.56 -6.51 -0.39
CA GLU A 123 12.90 -7.04 -0.67
C GLU A 123 13.77 -7.24 0.59
N SER A 124 13.34 -6.70 1.74
CA SER A 124 14.05 -6.86 3.02
C SER A 124 13.74 -8.19 3.71
N PRO A 125 14.64 -8.70 4.57
CA PRO A 125 14.35 -9.85 5.42
C PRO A 125 13.06 -9.66 6.23
N LEU A 126 12.26 -10.71 6.36
CA LEU A 126 11.02 -10.69 7.14
C LEU A 126 11.33 -10.29 8.60
N PRO A 127 10.72 -9.23 9.15
CA PRO A 127 10.99 -8.84 10.52
C PRO A 127 10.43 -9.85 11.52
N THR A 128 11.14 -10.04 12.64
CA THR A 128 10.59 -10.83 13.75
C THR A 128 9.56 -10.03 14.52
N LYS A 129 8.64 -10.70 15.24
CA LYS A 129 7.68 -10.02 16.13
C LYS A 129 8.39 -9.19 17.21
N GLU A 130 9.57 -9.61 17.66
CA GLU A 130 10.40 -8.86 18.62
C GLU A 130 10.96 -7.57 17.98
N SER A 131 11.43 -7.64 16.74
CA SER A 131 11.92 -6.47 15.98
C SER A 131 10.80 -5.44 15.78
N VAL A 132 9.58 -5.88 15.44
CA VAL A 132 8.44 -4.96 15.30
C VAL A 132 8.06 -4.35 16.65
N ARG A 133 8.04 -5.10 17.75
CA ARG A 133 7.79 -4.52 19.08
C ARG A 133 8.85 -3.50 19.46
N LYS A 134 10.11 -3.77 19.14
CA LYS A 134 11.22 -2.84 19.38
C LYS A 134 11.04 -1.56 18.56
N LEU A 135 10.65 -1.66 17.29
CA LEU A 135 10.29 -0.50 16.47
C LEU A 135 9.17 0.32 17.12
N LEU A 136 8.04 -0.30 17.48
CA LEU A 136 6.91 0.40 18.10
C LEU A 136 7.27 1.08 19.42
N SER A 137 8.14 0.44 20.21
CA SER A 137 8.65 1.04 21.45
C SER A 137 9.57 2.24 21.20
N GLN A 138 10.39 2.21 20.14
CA GLN A 138 11.29 3.31 19.78
C GLN A 138 10.59 4.49 19.10
N LEU A 139 9.39 4.25 18.57
CA LEU A 139 8.53 5.26 17.98
C LEU A 139 7.56 5.85 19.00
N ASP A 140 7.59 5.42 20.27
CA ASP A 140 6.76 5.93 21.36
C ASP A 140 5.24 5.93 21.06
N VAL A 141 4.77 4.96 20.27
CA VAL A 141 3.35 4.84 19.84
C VAL A 141 2.39 4.75 21.04
N SER A 142 2.90 4.37 22.23
CA SER A 142 2.16 4.28 23.48
C SER A 142 1.79 5.60 24.13
N TYR A 143 2.29 6.73 23.62
CA TYR A 143 2.15 8.04 24.25
C TYR A 143 1.34 9.00 23.35
N PRO A 144 0.00 9.03 23.48
CA PRO A 144 -0.90 9.79 22.59
C PRO A 144 -0.55 11.28 22.49
N ASN A 145 -0.12 11.88 23.60
CA ASN A 145 0.23 13.31 23.65
C ASN A 145 1.48 13.64 22.81
N PHE A 146 2.45 12.74 22.78
CA PHE A 146 3.64 12.89 21.93
C PHE A 146 3.31 12.60 20.47
N MET A 147 2.46 11.61 20.20
CA MET A 147 2.00 11.32 18.84
C MET A 147 1.25 12.49 18.21
N ALA A 148 0.42 13.21 18.99
CA ALA A 148 -0.40 14.31 18.47
C ALA A 148 0.40 15.48 17.87
N ILE A 149 1.66 15.66 18.30
CA ILE A 149 2.54 16.74 17.81
C ILE A 149 3.37 16.35 16.57
N LEU A 150 3.33 15.08 16.17
CA LEU A 150 4.09 14.61 15.02
C LEU A 150 3.43 15.04 13.69
N PRO A 151 4.24 15.26 12.64
CA PRO A 151 3.73 15.73 11.36
C PRO A 151 2.96 14.65 10.60
N SER A 152 2.03 15.06 9.74
CA SER A 152 1.14 14.16 9.00
C SER A 152 1.88 13.13 8.14
N TYR A 153 3.06 13.48 7.58
CA TYR A 153 3.87 12.53 6.80
C TYR A 153 4.33 11.34 7.65
N TRP A 154 4.65 11.58 8.93
CA TRP A 154 5.11 10.56 9.86
C TRP A 154 3.99 9.56 10.13
N HIS A 155 2.78 10.06 10.43
CA HIS A 155 1.61 9.21 10.68
C HIS A 155 1.22 8.38 9.47
N ARG A 156 1.23 8.99 8.28
CA ARG A 156 0.96 8.30 7.02
C ARG A 156 1.99 7.21 6.76
N ASN A 157 3.29 7.50 6.91
CA ASN A 157 4.35 6.52 6.68
C ASN A 157 4.31 5.37 7.69
N LEU A 158 4.07 5.66 8.97
CA LEU A 158 3.92 4.61 9.98
C LEU A 158 2.72 3.70 9.67
N SER A 159 1.59 4.27 9.29
CA SER A 159 0.40 3.49 8.93
C SER A 159 0.67 2.58 7.73
N LEU A 160 1.41 3.07 6.73
CA LEU A 160 1.84 2.25 5.60
C LEU A 160 2.78 1.11 6.02
N VAL A 161 3.80 1.39 6.84
CA VAL A 161 4.72 0.36 7.38
C VAL A 161 3.94 -0.70 8.14
N LEU A 162 3.00 -0.30 9.00
CA LEU A 162 2.13 -1.21 9.74
C LEU A 162 1.29 -2.09 8.81
N GLY A 163 0.70 -1.51 7.75
CA GLY A 163 -0.05 -2.26 6.74
C GLY A 163 0.81 -3.28 6.00
N CYS A 164 2.02 -2.91 5.57
CA CYS A 164 2.96 -3.85 4.93
C CYS A 164 3.41 -4.97 5.88
N ILE A 165 3.63 -4.66 7.16
CA ILE A 165 3.93 -5.68 8.18
C ILE A 165 2.75 -6.64 8.35
N ALA A 166 1.51 -6.14 8.31
CA ALA A 166 0.29 -6.95 8.43
C ALA A 166 0.19 -8.01 7.31
N GLU A 167 0.52 -7.63 6.08
CA GLU A 167 0.53 -8.54 4.91
C GLU A 167 1.65 -9.60 5.02
N LYS A 168 2.81 -9.19 5.51
CA LYS A 168 4.00 -10.07 5.62
C LYS A 168 3.90 -11.07 6.77
N LEU A 169 3.25 -10.70 7.86
CA LEU A 169 3.09 -11.56 9.02
C LEU A 169 1.76 -12.31 8.93
N ALA A 170 1.81 -13.62 8.68
CA ALA A 170 0.61 -14.44 8.61
C ALA A 170 0.17 -14.99 9.98
N GLY A 171 -1.14 -15.05 10.20
CA GLY A 171 -1.77 -15.76 11.30
C GLY A 171 -1.30 -15.29 12.69
N PRO A 172 -0.83 -16.19 13.58
CA PRO A 172 -0.47 -15.84 14.96
C PRO A 172 0.60 -14.74 15.09
N TYR A 173 1.48 -14.59 14.10
CA TYR A 173 2.49 -13.53 14.12
C TYR A 173 1.90 -12.14 13.90
N SER A 174 0.92 -12.03 12.99
CA SER A 174 0.16 -10.79 12.78
C SER A 174 -0.54 -10.38 14.07
N VAL A 175 -1.25 -11.33 14.70
CA VAL A 175 -1.97 -11.12 15.96
C VAL A 175 -1.02 -10.70 17.09
N ALA A 176 0.19 -11.28 17.16
CA ALA A 176 1.16 -10.96 18.20
C ALA A 176 1.74 -9.55 18.08
N VAL A 177 1.81 -9.01 16.86
CA VAL A 177 2.23 -7.64 16.55
C VAL A 177 1.05 -6.67 16.70
N PHE A 178 -0.14 -7.09 16.29
CA PHE A 178 -1.36 -6.31 16.34
C PHE A 178 -1.97 -6.29 17.74
N GLN A 179 -1.37 -5.44 18.59
CA GLN A 179 -1.79 -5.21 19.96
C GLN A 179 -2.82 -4.07 20.05
N GLY A 180 -3.52 -3.97 21.18
CA GLY A 180 -4.53 -2.92 21.41
C GLY A 180 -4.03 -1.52 21.10
N ILE A 181 -2.77 -1.22 21.44
CA ILE A 181 -2.11 0.05 21.14
C ILE A 181 -2.07 0.41 19.64
N VAL A 182 -1.83 -0.57 18.75
CA VAL A 182 -1.77 -0.35 17.31
C VAL A 182 -3.17 -0.11 16.77
N ILE A 183 -4.16 -0.88 17.26
CA ILE A 183 -5.57 -0.69 16.92
C ILE A 183 -6.02 0.72 17.30
N ASP A 184 -5.78 1.11 18.56
CA ASP A 184 -6.21 2.39 19.11
C ASP A 184 -5.51 3.55 18.37
N TYR A 185 -4.22 3.41 18.04
CA TYR A 185 -3.50 4.39 17.22
C TYR A 185 -4.14 4.56 15.82
N LEU A 186 -4.37 3.46 15.09
CA LEU A 186 -4.94 3.51 13.74
C LEU A 186 -6.39 4.03 13.74
N LEU A 187 -7.20 3.64 14.73
CA LEU A 187 -8.57 4.14 14.89
C LEU A 187 -8.60 5.63 15.29
N ASN A 188 -7.69 6.09 16.14
CA ASN A 188 -7.57 7.51 16.48
C ASN A 188 -7.22 8.35 15.25
N ASN A 189 -6.39 7.84 14.34
CA ASN A 189 -6.07 8.52 13.09
C ASN A 189 -7.30 8.74 12.18
N LEU A 190 -8.36 7.92 12.29
CA LEU A 190 -9.60 8.10 11.52
C LEU A 190 -10.36 9.40 11.89
N HIS A 191 -10.05 10.01 13.03
CA HIS A 191 -10.67 11.25 13.48
C HIS A 191 -9.92 12.51 13.02
N ARG A 192 -8.77 12.37 12.34
CA ARG A 192 -7.95 13.48 11.85
C ARG A 192 -8.52 14.07 10.56
N ILE A 193 -9.69 14.70 10.64
CA ILE A 193 -10.48 15.15 9.48
C ILE A 193 -9.72 16.11 8.54
N ASP A 194 -8.73 16.82 9.06
CA ASP A 194 -7.88 17.74 8.30
C ASP A 194 -6.72 17.05 7.56
N ASP A 195 -6.48 15.75 7.82
CA ASP A 195 -5.42 14.94 7.24
C ASP A 195 -5.97 13.69 6.48
N PRO A 196 -6.63 13.85 5.32
CA PRO A 196 -7.24 12.72 4.59
C PRO A 196 -6.28 11.59 4.27
N LEU A 197 -5.01 11.89 3.95
CA LEU A 197 -3.99 10.88 3.68
C LEU A 197 -3.65 10.05 4.93
N VAL A 198 -3.64 10.65 6.12
CA VAL A 198 -3.40 9.90 7.36
C VAL A 198 -4.57 8.94 7.64
N ILE A 199 -5.80 9.42 7.44
CA ILE A 199 -7.01 8.59 7.53
C ILE A 199 -6.94 7.42 6.54
N LEU A 200 -6.69 7.72 5.26
CA LEU A 200 -6.66 6.73 4.18
C LEU A 200 -5.69 5.59 4.46
N PHE A 201 -4.43 5.91 4.77
CA PHE A 201 -3.42 4.89 5.04
C PHE A 201 -3.65 4.16 6.36
N SER A 202 -4.30 4.79 7.35
CA SER A 202 -4.69 4.10 8.59
C SER A 202 -5.82 3.10 8.36
N LEU A 203 -6.81 3.48 7.55
CA LEU A 203 -7.92 2.60 7.15
C LEU A 203 -7.41 1.40 6.35
N ILE A 204 -6.54 1.63 5.36
CA ILE A 204 -5.92 0.55 4.58
C ILE A 204 -5.13 -0.40 5.49
N ALA A 205 -4.37 0.13 6.47
CA ALA A 205 -3.66 -0.71 7.43
C ALA A 205 -4.62 -1.56 8.27
N LEU A 206 -5.73 -0.99 8.76
CA LEU A 206 -6.77 -1.74 9.47
C LEU A 206 -7.36 -2.87 8.61
N GLU A 207 -7.67 -2.59 7.34
CA GLU A 207 -8.14 -3.61 6.39
C GLU A 207 -7.11 -4.74 6.23
N LYS A 208 -5.83 -4.41 6.07
CA LYS A 208 -4.75 -5.40 5.93
C LYS A 208 -4.61 -6.28 7.18
N PHE A 209 -4.72 -5.72 8.39
CA PHE A 209 -4.75 -6.51 9.62
C PHE A 209 -6.00 -7.40 9.71
N ALA A 210 -7.14 -6.94 9.20
CA ALA A 210 -8.40 -7.68 9.21
C ALA A 210 -8.42 -8.91 8.28
N SER A 211 -7.36 -9.15 7.51
CA SER A 211 -7.13 -10.41 6.78
C SER A 211 -7.05 -11.63 7.71
N THR A 212 -6.76 -11.43 9.01
CA THR A 212 -6.87 -12.47 10.05
C THR A 212 -8.13 -12.29 10.89
N CYS A 213 -8.81 -13.40 11.21
CA CYS A 213 -10.11 -13.37 11.91
C CYS A 213 -10.00 -12.70 13.29
N GLU A 214 -8.95 -12.98 14.04
CA GLU A 214 -8.71 -12.46 15.39
C GLU A 214 -8.49 -10.94 15.39
N CYS A 215 -7.69 -10.42 14.46
CA CYS A 215 -7.49 -8.98 14.29
C CYS A 215 -8.78 -8.30 13.85
N LYS A 216 -9.50 -8.89 12.88
CA LYS A 216 -10.80 -8.39 12.42
C LYS A 216 -11.81 -8.26 13.58
N LEU A 217 -11.96 -9.30 14.39
CA LEU A 217 -12.85 -9.28 15.57
C LEU A 217 -12.42 -8.21 16.56
N SER A 218 -11.11 -8.04 16.80
CA SER A 218 -10.59 -7.02 17.71
C SER A 218 -10.92 -5.60 17.22
N ILE A 219 -10.77 -5.33 15.92
CA ILE A 219 -11.13 -4.05 15.30
C ILE A 219 -12.63 -3.81 15.39
N CYS A 220 -13.45 -4.78 14.99
CA CYS A 220 -14.92 -4.67 15.04
C CYS A 220 -15.41 -4.39 16.46
N ASN A 221 -14.87 -5.09 17.47
CA ASN A 221 -15.22 -4.86 18.87
C ASN A 221 -14.83 -3.47 19.35
N ARG A 222 -13.68 -2.94 18.91
CA ARG A 222 -13.27 -1.56 19.22
C ARG A 222 -14.18 -0.54 18.54
N LEU A 223 -14.46 -0.71 17.24
CA LEU A 223 -15.40 0.16 16.51
C LEU A 223 -16.79 0.18 17.15
N ALA A 224 -17.28 -0.98 17.60
CA ALA A 224 -18.58 -1.10 18.28
C ALA A 224 -18.59 -0.49 19.69
N SER A 225 -17.42 -0.31 20.32
CA SER A 225 -17.30 0.35 21.62
C SER A 225 -17.19 1.87 21.56
N LEU A 226 -17.01 2.44 20.36
CA LEU A 226 -16.99 3.89 20.16
C LEU A 226 -18.43 4.44 20.18
N ASP A 227 -18.59 5.67 20.66
CA ASP A 227 -19.88 6.37 20.66
C ASP A 227 -20.46 6.53 19.25
N SER A 228 -19.59 6.69 18.25
CA SER A 228 -19.93 6.75 16.84
C SER A 228 -18.90 6.00 16.01
N ASN A 229 -19.36 5.26 15.00
CA ASN A 229 -18.46 4.59 14.07
C ASN A 229 -17.88 5.62 13.09
N PRO A 230 -16.56 5.90 13.12
CA PRO A 230 -15.95 6.92 12.26
C PRO A 230 -16.11 6.59 10.78
N LEU A 231 -16.20 5.32 10.39
CA LEU A 231 -16.36 4.93 8.98
C LEU A 231 -17.68 5.44 8.38
N LEU A 232 -18.75 5.51 9.19
CA LEU A 232 -20.04 6.05 8.72
C LEU A 232 -19.95 7.55 8.43
N MET A 233 -19.14 8.29 9.19
CA MET A 233 -18.89 9.70 8.95
C MET A 233 -18.02 9.90 7.71
N LEU A 234 -16.97 9.08 7.57
CA LEU A 234 -16.03 9.15 6.45
C LEU A 234 -16.69 8.73 5.12
N GLU A 235 -17.62 7.78 5.12
CA GLU A 235 -18.45 7.43 3.94
C GLU A 235 -19.17 8.67 3.35
N GLY A 236 -19.49 9.67 4.19
CA GLY A 236 -20.06 10.93 3.72
C GLY A 236 -19.18 11.72 2.74
N TRP A 237 -17.90 11.39 2.62
CA TRP A 237 -16.95 12.05 1.71
C TRP A 237 -16.92 11.47 0.30
N LEU A 238 -17.73 10.46 -0.03
CA LEU A 238 -17.77 9.81 -1.36
C LEU A 238 -17.84 10.79 -2.54
N ASN A 239 -18.53 11.92 -2.37
CA ASN A 239 -18.72 12.95 -3.41
C ASN A 239 -18.07 14.28 -3.03
N ASP A 240 -17.06 14.28 -2.16
CA ASP A 240 -16.32 15.48 -1.79
C ASP A 240 -15.50 15.99 -2.99
N ASP A 241 -15.47 17.32 -3.20
CA ASP A 241 -14.69 17.95 -4.27
C ASP A 241 -13.17 17.75 -4.07
N ASN A 242 -12.73 17.51 -2.82
CA ASN A 242 -11.36 17.15 -2.53
C ASN A 242 -11.13 15.65 -2.82
N PHE A 243 -10.35 15.36 -3.86
CA PHE A 243 -10.05 13.99 -4.27
C PHE A 243 -9.47 13.10 -3.16
N CYS A 244 -8.62 13.62 -2.26
CA CYS A 244 -8.11 12.82 -1.15
C CYS A 244 -9.20 12.45 -0.13
N LYS A 245 -10.20 13.33 0.08
CA LYS A 245 -11.37 13.00 0.90
C LYS A 245 -12.29 12.00 0.19
N ARG A 246 -12.49 12.15 -1.12
CA ARG A 246 -13.21 11.18 -1.94
C ARG A 246 -12.60 9.78 -1.85
N GLU A 247 -11.27 9.66 -1.92
CA GLU A 247 -10.58 8.38 -1.72
C GLU A 247 -10.91 7.75 -0.35
N VAL A 248 -10.90 8.56 0.71
CA VAL A 248 -11.27 8.11 2.06
C VAL A 248 -12.72 7.66 2.11
N GLY A 249 -13.64 8.40 1.49
CA GLY A 249 -15.05 8.04 1.40
C GLY A 249 -15.28 6.72 0.67
N PHE A 250 -14.60 6.52 -0.46
CA PHE A 250 -14.61 5.27 -1.22
C PHE A 250 -14.13 4.10 -0.35
N CYS A 251 -12.98 4.23 0.31
CA CYS A 251 -12.45 3.18 1.18
C CYS A 251 -13.34 2.92 2.40
N ALA A 252 -13.95 3.96 2.97
CA ALA A 252 -14.86 3.82 4.11
C ALA A 252 -16.13 3.05 3.72
N GLN A 253 -16.74 3.38 2.57
CA GLN A 253 -17.87 2.62 2.02
C GLN A 253 -17.48 1.16 1.77
N TRP A 254 -16.35 0.93 1.09
CA TRP A 254 -15.84 -0.42 0.83
C TRP A 254 -15.64 -1.22 2.11
N ALA A 255 -14.99 -0.62 3.11
CA ALA A 255 -14.75 -1.26 4.40
C ALA A 255 -16.07 -1.59 5.11
N LEU A 256 -17.05 -0.68 5.09
CA LEU A 256 -18.37 -0.93 5.67
C LEU A 256 -19.19 -1.98 4.92
N ASP A 257 -18.95 -2.20 3.63
CA ASP A 257 -19.67 -3.23 2.86
C ASP A 257 -19.00 -4.61 2.94
N ASN A 258 -17.68 -4.66 3.06
CA ASN A 258 -16.92 -5.90 2.83
C ASN A 258 -16.12 -6.37 4.05
N VAL A 259 -15.62 -5.45 4.87
CA VAL A 259 -14.64 -5.76 5.93
C VAL A 259 -15.25 -5.58 7.32
N PHE A 260 -15.61 -4.35 7.68
CA PHE A 260 -16.14 -3.94 8.98
C PHE A 260 -17.64 -3.63 8.87
N VAL A 261 -18.43 -4.63 8.49
CA VAL A 261 -19.86 -4.45 8.22
C VAL A 261 -20.60 -3.96 9.45
N ALA A 262 -21.14 -2.74 9.37
CA ALA A 262 -21.88 -2.13 10.46
C ALA A 262 -23.22 -2.83 10.69
N ASN A 263 -23.63 -2.94 11.95
CA ASN A 263 -24.93 -3.54 12.31
C ASN A 263 -26.08 -2.79 11.65
N GLY A 264 -26.98 -3.53 11.00
CA GLY A 264 -28.13 -2.96 10.29
C GLY A 264 -27.81 -2.25 8.97
N ARG A 265 -26.56 -2.33 8.49
CA ARG A 265 -26.18 -1.75 7.21
C ARG A 265 -26.88 -2.47 6.05
N VAL A 266 -27.55 -1.70 5.20
CA VAL A 266 -27.97 -2.15 3.88
C VAL A 266 -26.75 -2.06 2.95
N LEU A 267 -26.31 -3.12 2.30
CA LEU A 267 -25.09 -3.06 1.49
C LEU A 267 -25.26 -2.10 0.30
N SER A 268 -24.21 -1.37 -0.07
CA SER A 268 -24.34 -0.30 -1.07
C SER A 268 -24.84 -0.80 -2.42
N TYR A 269 -24.43 -2.00 -2.87
CA TYR A 269 -24.91 -2.58 -4.13
C TYR A 269 -26.43 -2.81 -4.18
N LEU A 270 -27.11 -2.88 -3.03
CA LEU A 270 -28.57 -2.99 -2.96
C LEU A 270 -29.29 -1.64 -3.06
N ARG A 271 -28.55 -0.53 -2.90
CA ARG A 271 -29.10 0.84 -2.84
C ARG A 271 -28.81 1.66 -4.10
N PHE A 272 -27.73 1.34 -4.81
CA PHE A 272 -27.39 2.03 -6.04
C PHE A 272 -28.32 1.59 -7.18
N ASN A 273 -28.91 2.58 -7.85
CA ASN A 273 -29.62 2.33 -9.09
C ASN A 273 -28.63 2.38 -10.25
N THR A 274 -28.49 1.26 -10.96
CA THR A 274 -27.66 1.16 -12.16
C THR A 274 -28.44 1.37 -13.45
N ASP A 275 -29.73 1.69 -13.37
CA ASP A 275 -30.55 2.08 -14.52
C ASP A 275 -29.87 3.24 -15.27
N GLY A 276 -29.65 3.05 -16.57
CA GLY A 276 -28.99 4.04 -17.43
C GLY A 276 -27.47 3.89 -17.52
N ILE A 277 -26.85 2.99 -16.75
CA ILE A 277 -25.44 2.63 -16.92
C ILE A 277 -25.33 1.46 -17.91
N ASN A 278 -24.91 1.78 -19.14
CA ASN A 278 -24.84 0.79 -20.23
C ASN A 278 -23.51 0.01 -20.26
N VAL A 279 -22.45 0.58 -19.70
CA VAL A 279 -21.10 0.00 -19.67
C VAL A 279 -20.53 0.20 -18.28
N MET A 280 -19.98 -0.86 -17.69
CA MET A 280 -19.39 -0.87 -16.35
C MET A 280 -18.04 -1.57 -16.39
N LEU A 281 -17.26 -1.44 -15.34
CA LEU A 281 -16.14 -2.33 -15.03
C LEU A 281 -16.67 -3.73 -14.69
N ASN A 282 -16.09 -4.76 -15.30
CA ASN A 282 -16.61 -6.10 -15.26
C ASN A 282 -16.10 -6.87 -14.03
N HIS A 283 -16.99 -7.11 -13.05
CA HIS A 283 -16.69 -7.88 -11.84
C HIS A 283 -16.30 -9.35 -12.09
N ASN A 284 -16.55 -9.90 -13.29
CA ASN A 284 -16.11 -11.25 -13.66
C ASN A 284 -14.81 -11.27 -14.48
N ASP A 285 -14.31 -10.10 -14.86
CA ASP A 285 -13.11 -9.94 -15.71
C ASP A 285 -12.19 -8.89 -15.09
N VAL A 286 -11.82 -9.18 -13.84
CA VAL A 286 -11.07 -8.33 -12.92
C VAL A 286 -10.13 -9.18 -12.07
N SER A 287 -9.01 -8.60 -11.64
CA SER A 287 -8.10 -9.20 -10.66
C SER A 287 -8.68 -9.19 -9.23
N GLU A 288 -8.27 -10.16 -8.40
CA GLU A 288 -8.91 -10.53 -7.14
C GLU A 288 -9.04 -9.39 -6.11
N TYR A 289 -8.08 -8.47 -6.06
CA TYR A 289 -7.98 -7.48 -4.98
C TYR A 289 -8.42 -6.07 -5.38
N LEU A 290 -8.90 -5.90 -6.63
CA LEU A 290 -9.37 -4.61 -7.09
C LEU A 290 -10.70 -4.24 -6.42
N LYS A 291 -10.76 -3.05 -5.84
CA LYS A 291 -11.99 -2.51 -5.26
C LYS A 291 -12.80 -1.82 -6.34
N LEU A 292 -14.01 -2.31 -6.59
CA LEU A 292 -14.96 -1.69 -7.52
C LEU A 292 -16.08 -1.00 -6.74
N SER A 293 -16.43 0.20 -7.18
CA SER A 293 -17.62 0.92 -6.71
C SER A 293 -18.91 0.14 -6.99
N PRO A 294 -19.99 0.36 -6.21
CA PRO A 294 -21.27 -0.31 -6.40
C PRO A 294 -21.94 -0.06 -7.75
N ASP A 295 -21.68 1.09 -8.38
CA ASP A 295 -22.18 1.44 -9.72
C ASP A 295 -21.29 0.88 -10.86
N GLY A 296 -20.14 0.29 -10.50
CA GLY A 296 -19.19 -0.29 -11.44
C GLY A 296 -18.42 0.74 -12.26
N LEU A 297 -18.31 2.01 -11.84
CA LEU A 297 -17.69 3.09 -12.63
C LEU A 297 -16.35 3.59 -12.10
N GLU A 298 -16.04 3.28 -10.84
CA GLU A 298 -14.78 3.63 -10.18
C GLU A 298 -14.05 2.35 -9.70
N ALA A 299 -12.73 2.31 -9.91
CA ALA A 299 -11.84 1.26 -9.46
C ALA A 299 -10.67 1.81 -8.65
N ARG A 300 -10.25 1.06 -7.63
CA ARG A 300 -9.12 1.38 -6.76
C ARG A 300 -8.34 0.12 -6.41
N SER A 301 -7.01 0.23 -6.35
CA SER A 301 -6.14 -0.80 -5.79
C SER A 301 -5.37 -0.25 -4.58
N ASP A 302 -5.31 -1.05 -3.50
CA ASP A 302 -4.52 -0.78 -2.28
C ASP A 302 -3.43 -1.85 -2.02
N VAL A 303 -3.28 -2.80 -2.95
CA VAL A 303 -2.30 -3.89 -2.92
C VAL A 303 -1.07 -3.55 -3.77
N SER A 304 0.02 -4.30 -3.59
CA SER A 304 1.26 -4.12 -4.36
C SER A 304 1.22 -4.75 -5.75
N SER A 305 0.35 -5.73 -5.97
CA SER A 305 0.16 -6.38 -7.27
C SER A 305 -0.47 -5.45 -8.32
N PHE A 306 -0.29 -5.80 -9.59
CA PHE A 306 -0.79 -5.03 -10.73
C PHE A 306 -2.23 -5.44 -11.08
N GLU A 307 -3.20 -5.00 -10.27
CA GLU A 307 -4.61 -5.36 -10.44
C GLU A 307 -5.19 -4.76 -11.72
N SER A 308 -5.93 -5.56 -12.51
CA SER A 308 -6.47 -5.13 -13.81
C SER A 308 -7.96 -5.43 -13.95
N VAL A 309 -8.69 -4.63 -14.72
CA VAL A 309 -10.12 -4.84 -15.04
C VAL A 309 -10.44 -4.41 -16.46
N ARG A 310 -11.33 -5.14 -17.13
CA ARG A 310 -11.96 -4.72 -18.40
C ARG A 310 -13.38 -4.23 -18.19
N CYS A 311 -13.89 -3.42 -19.10
CA CYS A 311 -15.31 -3.09 -19.10
C CYS A 311 -16.19 -4.25 -19.64
N THR A 312 -17.50 -4.15 -19.39
CA THR A 312 -18.52 -5.15 -19.78
C THR A 312 -18.86 -5.12 -21.27
N PHE A 313 -18.36 -4.14 -22.01
CA PHE A 313 -18.70 -3.94 -23.42
C PHE A 313 -17.43 -3.88 -24.29
N GLN A 314 -17.48 -4.52 -25.44
CA GLN A 314 -16.37 -4.55 -26.39
C GLN A 314 -16.71 -3.76 -27.65
N VAL A 315 -15.69 -3.18 -28.29
CA VAL A 315 -15.83 -2.60 -29.63
C VAL A 315 -15.09 -3.45 -30.67
N SER A 316 -15.74 -3.67 -31.82
CA SER A 316 -15.23 -4.51 -32.93
C SER A 316 -14.87 -3.70 -34.17
N GLU A 317 -15.60 -2.62 -34.45
CA GLU A 317 -15.43 -1.77 -35.64
C GLU A 317 -15.84 -0.31 -35.33
N GLY A 318 -15.36 0.63 -36.15
CA GLY A 318 -15.65 2.06 -36.01
C GLY A 318 -14.61 2.84 -35.21
N VAL A 319 -14.96 4.09 -34.87
CA VAL A 319 -14.13 5.01 -34.08
C VAL A 319 -14.83 5.26 -32.76
N TRP A 320 -14.12 4.99 -31.66
CA TRP A 320 -14.66 5.05 -30.31
C TRP A 320 -13.75 5.87 -29.41
N TYR A 321 -14.33 6.40 -28.35
CA TYR A 321 -13.63 7.12 -27.31
C TYR A 321 -14.30 6.86 -25.96
N TYR A 322 -13.52 6.97 -24.89
CA TYR A 322 -13.99 6.97 -23.51
C TYR A 322 -13.13 7.94 -22.71
N GLU A 323 -13.68 8.39 -21.58
CA GLU A 323 -12.99 9.26 -20.64
C GLU A 323 -12.85 8.55 -19.29
N ALA A 324 -11.82 8.91 -18.54
CA ALA A 324 -11.60 8.44 -17.19
C ALA A 324 -11.15 9.61 -16.33
N LEU A 325 -11.81 9.80 -15.18
CA LEU A 325 -11.41 10.79 -14.19
C LEU A 325 -10.28 10.22 -13.32
N ILE A 326 -9.15 10.90 -13.29
CA ILE A 326 -8.00 10.48 -12.48
C ILE A 326 -8.18 10.99 -11.06
N VAL A 327 -8.36 10.09 -10.09
CA VAL A 327 -8.52 10.45 -8.67
C VAL A 327 -7.17 10.53 -7.95
N THR A 328 -6.16 9.77 -8.38
CA THR A 328 -4.84 9.71 -7.73
C THR A 328 -3.70 9.94 -8.72
N SER A 329 -2.55 10.42 -8.26
CA SER A 329 -1.34 10.61 -9.08
C SER A 329 -0.43 9.36 -9.12
N GLY A 330 -0.91 8.23 -8.60
CA GLY A 330 -0.14 6.99 -8.49
C GLY A 330 0.14 6.30 -9.83
N VAL A 331 0.84 5.17 -9.78
CA VAL A 331 1.17 4.36 -10.96
C VAL A 331 -0.06 3.56 -11.39
N MET A 332 -0.57 3.85 -12.57
CA MET A 332 -1.70 3.16 -13.18
C MET A 332 -1.48 3.16 -14.70
N GLN A 333 -2.10 2.21 -15.39
CA GLN A 333 -2.08 2.05 -16.84
C GLN A 333 -3.53 1.99 -17.32
N ILE A 334 -3.89 2.89 -18.23
CA ILE A 334 -5.25 3.02 -18.77
C ILE A 334 -5.18 2.85 -20.28
N GLY A 335 -6.02 1.98 -20.83
CA GLY A 335 -5.91 1.68 -22.25
C GLY A 335 -6.96 0.74 -22.79
N TRP A 336 -6.52 -0.08 -23.73
CA TRP A 336 -7.34 -0.93 -24.56
C TRP A 336 -6.73 -2.33 -24.56
N ALA A 337 -7.53 -3.36 -24.29
CA ALA A 337 -7.04 -4.75 -24.30
C ALA A 337 -8.04 -5.65 -25.00
N THR A 338 -7.57 -6.64 -25.75
CA THR A 338 -8.48 -7.68 -26.28
C THR A 338 -8.83 -8.69 -25.18
N LYS A 339 -9.83 -9.54 -25.43
CA LYS A 339 -10.15 -10.68 -24.54
C LYS A 339 -8.99 -11.68 -24.38
N ASN A 340 -8.05 -11.70 -25.32
CA ASN A 340 -6.89 -12.58 -25.26
C ASN A 340 -5.78 -12.03 -24.35
N SER A 341 -5.90 -10.78 -23.90
CA SER A 341 -4.94 -10.18 -22.98
C SER A 341 -5.03 -10.88 -21.61
N LYS A 342 -3.87 -11.16 -21.01
CA LYS A 342 -3.74 -11.89 -19.76
C LYS A 342 -3.35 -10.95 -18.64
N PHE A 343 -4.12 -10.96 -17.56
CA PHE A 343 -3.79 -10.21 -16.35
C PHE A 343 -3.20 -11.17 -15.33
N LEU A 344 -1.89 -11.06 -15.11
CA LEU A 344 -1.17 -11.84 -14.11
C LEU A 344 -0.67 -10.86 -13.04
N ASN A 345 -1.61 -10.42 -12.20
CA ASN A 345 -1.42 -9.38 -11.20
C ASN A 345 -0.22 -9.63 -10.28
N LEU A 346 -0.01 -10.87 -9.84
CA LEU A 346 1.13 -11.27 -8.99
C LEU A 346 2.48 -11.26 -9.72
N GLU A 347 2.47 -11.38 -11.04
CA GLU A 347 3.67 -11.28 -11.89
C GLU A 347 3.89 -9.84 -12.38
N GLY A 348 3.05 -8.89 -11.94
CA GLY A 348 3.10 -7.50 -12.36
C GLY A 348 2.67 -7.27 -13.81
N TYR A 349 2.04 -8.25 -14.46
CA TYR A 349 1.52 -8.12 -15.83
C TYR A 349 0.09 -7.59 -15.81
N GLY A 350 -0.07 -6.37 -16.31
CA GLY A 350 -1.35 -5.71 -16.52
C GLY A 350 -1.61 -5.41 -17.99
N ILE A 351 -2.14 -4.22 -18.26
CA ILE A 351 -2.54 -3.81 -19.61
C ILE A 351 -1.38 -3.09 -20.28
N GLY A 352 -1.06 -3.48 -21.51
CA GLY A 352 0.11 -3.00 -22.24
C GLY A 352 1.32 -3.91 -22.08
N ASP A 353 1.23 -4.96 -21.25
CA ASP A 353 2.34 -5.89 -21.00
C ASP A 353 2.30 -7.12 -21.93
N ASP A 354 1.30 -7.23 -22.80
CA ASP A 354 1.19 -8.27 -23.82
C ASP A 354 0.93 -7.72 -25.23
N GLU A 355 0.98 -8.61 -26.23
CA GLU A 355 0.74 -8.28 -27.64
C GLU A 355 -0.74 -7.92 -27.93
N PHE A 356 -1.64 -8.12 -26.97
CA PHE A 356 -3.09 -7.97 -27.11
C PHE A 356 -3.62 -6.69 -26.49
N SER A 357 -2.74 -5.83 -25.97
CA SER A 357 -3.14 -4.63 -25.24
C SER A 357 -2.16 -3.47 -25.46
N VAL A 358 -2.68 -2.27 -25.27
CA VAL A 358 -1.92 -1.02 -25.27
C VAL A 358 -2.43 -0.16 -24.13
N SER A 359 -1.54 0.48 -23.38
CA SER A 359 -1.93 1.38 -22.29
C SER A 359 -1.07 2.63 -22.21
N TYR A 360 -1.57 3.61 -21.49
CA TYR A 360 -0.86 4.80 -21.12
C TYR A 360 -0.75 4.89 -19.60
N ASP A 361 0.48 5.12 -19.13
CA ASP A 361 0.80 5.42 -17.74
C ASP A 361 1.09 6.91 -17.59
N GLY A 362 0.16 7.65 -17.00
CA GLY A 362 0.30 9.09 -16.79
C GLY A 362 1.24 9.50 -15.67
N CYS A 363 1.62 8.58 -14.77
CA CYS A 363 2.58 8.83 -13.70
C CYS A 363 4.02 8.80 -14.23
N ARG A 364 4.33 7.78 -15.02
CA ARG A 364 5.64 7.58 -15.66
C ARG A 364 5.73 8.22 -17.04
N GLN A 365 4.61 8.67 -17.61
CA GLN A 365 4.49 9.27 -18.95
C GLN A 365 4.94 8.30 -20.05
N LEU A 366 4.49 7.05 -19.96
CA LEU A 366 4.90 5.96 -20.84
C LEU A 366 3.68 5.38 -21.56
N ILE A 367 3.84 5.08 -22.86
CA ILE A 367 2.90 4.24 -23.60
C ILE A 367 3.48 2.83 -23.62
N TRP A 368 2.67 1.85 -23.22
CA TRP A 368 3.04 0.46 -23.05
C TRP A 368 2.39 -0.43 -24.10
N HIS A 369 3.19 -1.34 -24.67
CA HIS A 369 2.72 -2.43 -25.52
C HIS A 369 3.75 -3.56 -25.52
N ASN A 370 3.29 -4.81 -25.38
CA ASN A 370 4.16 -5.99 -25.39
C ASN A 370 5.34 -5.87 -24.41
N ALA A 371 5.08 -5.39 -23.18
CA ALA A 371 6.06 -5.15 -22.11
C ALA A 371 7.21 -4.19 -22.50
N ASN A 372 7.01 -3.42 -23.57
CA ASN A 372 7.90 -2.35 -24.02
C ASN A 372 7.21 -1.02 -23.80
N SER A 373 8.00 0.01 -23.48
CA SER A 373 7.49 1.35 -23.23
C SER A 373 8.17 2.38 -24.13
N VAL A 374 7.40 3.36 -24.59
CA VAL A 374 7.93 4.58 -25.23
C VAL A 374 7.55 5.81 -24.43
N SER A 375 8.49 6.73 -24.25
CA SER A 375 8.24 7.98 -23.54
C SER A 375 7.28 8.88 -24.30
N ASN A 376 6.43 9.58 -23.54
CA ASN A 376 5.56 10.64 -24.03
C ASN A 376 5.87 11.94 -23.28
N ASN A 377 5.74 13.09 -23.96
CA ASN A 377 6.06 14.42 -23.42
C ASN A 377 4.86 15.12 -22.75
N HIS A 378 3.74 14.43 -22.55
CA HIS A 378 2.57 14.96 -21.86
C HIS A 378 2.87 15.28 -20.39
N PRO A 379 2.21 16.28 -19.76
CA PRO A 379 2.35 16.51 -18.33
C PRO A 379 1.92 15.28 -17.52
N GLN A 380 2.57 15.08 -16.36
CA GLN A 380 2.17 14.01 -15.44
C GLN A 380 0.72 14.25 -14.98
N TRP A 381 -0.07 13.18 -14.92
CA TRP A 381 -1.44 13.29 -14.43
C TRP A 381 -1.48 13.72 -12.96
N LYS A 382 -2.61 14.32 -12.57
CA LYS A 382 -2.90 14.71 -11.19
C LYS A 382 -4.35 14.36 -10.87
N PRO A 383 -4.72 14.30 -9.59
CA PRO A 383 -6.13 14.24 -9.21
C PRO A 383 -6.95 15.33 -9.92
N GLY A 384 -8.06 14.94 -10.52
CA GLY A 384 -8.97 15.81 -11.28
C GLY A 384 -8.67 15.97 -12.77
N PHE A 385 -7.73 15.19 -13.32
CA PHE A 385 -7.49 15.10 -14.77
C PHE A 385 -8.51 14.25 -15.50
#